data_AF-A0AAW4WVR1-F1
#
_entry.id   AF-A0AAW4WVR1-F1
#
_cell.length_a   1.000
_cell.length_b   1.000
_cell.length_c   1.000
_cell.angle_alpha   90.00
_cell.angle_beta   90.00
_cell.angle_gamma   90.00
#
_symmetry.space_group_name_H-M   'P 1'
#
loop_
_entity.id
_entity.type
_entity.pdbx_description
1 polymer ?
#
loop_
_entity_poly.entity_id
_entity_poly.type
_entity_poly.pdbx_seq_one_letter_code
_entity_poly.pdbx_strand_id
1 'polypeptide(L)'
;LKEMYVQFNSRNGGNPLLARNELKELIQTYKSSQFEIFRDFASLLKKFEDPIVNSFIMVEKIGNGKIYDARLSNGPIESINRKVKDLKRLGRGFRNFEHFRNRFLFATRQTPVLNGITDYNPVTYYEKDDF
;
A
#
# COMPACT_ATOMS: atom_id res chain seq x y z
N LEU A 1 18.60 16.41 11.73
CA LEU A 1 18.62 15.31 10.75
C LEU A 1 17.20 14.80 10.44
N LYS A 2 16.46 14.19 11.38
CA LYS A 2 15.05 13.76 11.15
C LYS A 2 14.17 14.83 10.46
N GLU A 3 14.20 16.07 10.98
CA GLU A 3 13.38 17.17 10.45
C GLU A 3 13.66 17.49 8.97
N MET A 4 14.86 17.18 8.46
CA MET A 4 15.17 17.38 7.03
C MET A 4 14.31 16.49 6.15
N TYR A 5 14.07 15.23 6.55
CA TYR A 5 13.16 14.34 5.80
C TYR A 5 11.70 14.83 5.88
N VAL A 6 11.28 15.36 7.03
CA VAL A 6 9.93 15.92 7.20
C VAL A 6 9.71 17.10 6.27
N GLN A 7 10.69 18.01 6.19
CA GLN A 7 10.66 19.16 5.28
C GLN A 7 10.72 18.75 3.81
N PHE A 8 11.60 17.82 3.45
CA PHE A 8 11.65 17.22 2.12
C PHE A 8 10.28 16.68 1.70
N ASN A 9 9.62 15.92 2.58
CA ASN A 9 8.34 15.29 2.25
C ASN A 9 7.17 16.30 2.14
N SER A 10 7.20 17.41 2.88
CA SER A 10 6.13 18.41 2.84
C SER A 10 6.23 19.35 1.64
N ARG A 11 7.44 19.68 1.17
CA ARG A 11 7.65 20.69 0.12
C ARG A 11 7.65 20.13 -1.31
N ASN A 12 7.89 18.83 -1.49
CA ASN A 12 8.02 18.22 -2.81
C ASN A 12 6.71 17.64 -3.39
N GLY A 13 5.57 17.89 -2.76
CA GLY A 13 4.27 17.42 -3.26
C GLY A 13 4.02 17.86 -4.70
N GLY A 14 3.76 16.91 -5.60
CA GLY A 14 3.51 17.18 -7.02
C GLY A 14 4.75 17.46 -7.87
N ASN A 15 5.97 17.41 -7.32
CA ASN A 15 7.20 17.65 -8.07
C ASN A 15 8.20 16.49 -7.93
N PRO A 16 8.01 15.37 -8.64
CA PRO A 16 8.88 14.19 -8.52
C PRO A 16 10.31 14.43 -9.02
N LEU A 17 10.51 15.34 -9.98
CA LEU A 17 11.86 15.68 -10.47
C LEU A 17 12.67 16.42 -9.41
N LEU A 18 12.06 17.43 -8.77
CA LEU A 18 12.68 18.13 -7.65
C LEU A 18 12.92 17.17 -6.47
N ALA A 19 11.92 16.34 -6.15
CA ALA A 19 12.02 15.33 -5.10
C ALA A 19 13.22 14.40 -5.31
N ARG A 20 13.48 13.96 -6.55
CA ARG A 20 14.61 13.09 -6.86
C ARG A 20 15.96 13.77 -6.58
N ASN A 21 16.10 15.04 -6.95
CA ASN A 21 17.34 15.79 -6.73
C ASN A 21 17.57 16.02 -5.23
N GLU A 22 16.56 16.52 -4.52
CA GLU A 22 16.67 16.77 -3.07
C GLU A 22 16.87 15.47 -2.28
N LEU A 23 16.25 14.37 -2.71
CA LEU A 23 16.44 13.06 -2.07
C LEU A 23 17.90 12.59 -2.16
N LYS A 24 18.60 12.85 -3.27
CA LYS A 24 20.03 12.50 -3.42
C LYS A 24 20.90 13.29 -2.45
N GLU A 25 20.66 14.58 -2.31
CA GLU A 25 21.35 15.45 -1.35
C GLU A 25 21.09 14.99 0.09
N LEU A 26 19.84 14.62 0.39
CA LEU A 26 19.42 14.13 1.69
C LEU A 26 20.08 12.79 2.04
N ILE A 27 20.14 11.86 1.09
CA ILE A 27 20.86 10.59 1.23
C ILE A 27 22.34 10.85 1.54
N GLN A 28 22.98 11.77 0.82
CA GLN A 28 24.39 12.08 1.07
C GLN A 28 24.61 12.66 2.47
N THR A 29 23.72 13.56 2.91
CA THR A 29 23.75 14.13 4.26
C THR A 29 23.59 13.06 5.35
N TYR A 30 22.71 12.08 5.14
CA TYR A 30 22.52 10.99 6.09
C TYR A 30 23.67 9.98 6.11
N LYS A 31 24.31 9.73 4.97
CA LYS A 31 25.50 8.87 4.90
C LYS A 31 26.70 9.44 5.65
N SER A 32 26.88 10.76 5.65
CA SER A 32 27.97 11.43 6.38
C SER A 32 27.69 11.58 7.88
N SER A 33 26.51 11.18 8.35
CA SER A 33 26.15 11.24 9.76
C SER A 33 27.02 10.32 10.61
N GLN A 34 27.44 10.81 11.77
CA GLN A 34 28.13 10.03 12.80
C GLN A 34 27.22 8.95 13.43
N PHE A 35 25.90 9.10 13.35
CA PHE A 35 24.97 8.13 13.91
C PHE A 35 24.60 7.05 12.89
N GLU A 36 24.78 5.79 13.28
CA GLU A 36 24.50 4.61 12.46
C GLU A 36 23.07 4.57 11.93
N ILE A 37 22.08 4.90 12.78
CA ILE A 37 20.67 4.94 12.39
C ILE A 37 20.40 5.80 11.14
N PHE A 38 21.13 6.91 10.96
CA PHE A 38 20.96 7.76 9.78
C PHE A 38 21.67 7.16 8.56
N ARG A 39 22.82 6.50 8.74
CA ARG A 39 23.51 5.80 7.64
C ARG A 39 22.69 4.62 7.11
N ASP A 40 22.07 3.86 8.01
CA ASP A 40 21.14 2.78 7.65
C ASP A 40 19.91 3.33 6.94
N PHE A 41 19.36 4.43 7.46
CA PHE A 41 18.24 5.11 6.81
C PHE A 41 18.63 5.61 5.41
N ALA A 42 19.84 6.15 5.22
CA ALA A 42 20.33 6.54 3.90
C ALA A 42 20.39 5.35 2.92
N SER A 43 20.82 4.18 3.40
CA SER A 43 20.84 2.95 2.61
C SER A 43 19.42 2.51 2.22
N LEU A 44 18.46 2.64 3.14
CA LEU A 44 17.05 2.38 2.88
C LEU A 44 16.47 3.34 1.82
N LEU A 45 16.72 4.64 1.97
CA LEU A 45 16.28 5.67 1.03
C LEU A 45 16.86 5.43 -0.37
N LYS A 46 18.15 5.06 -0.46
CA LYS A 46 18.80 4.71 -1.74
C LYS A 46 18.16 3.47 -2.37
N LYS A 47 17.86 2.44 -1.57
CA LYS A 47 17.23 1.20 -2.05
C LYS A 47 15.83 1.44 -2.62
N PHE A 48 15.08 2.36 -2.03
CA PHE A 48 13.69 2.67 -2.41
C PHE A 48 13.54 4.03 -3.09
N GLU A 49 14.58 4.53 -3.77
CA GLU A 49 14.58 5.86 -4.39
C GLU A 49 13.39 6.06 -5.34
N ASP A 50 13.20 5.15 -6.30
CA ASP A 50 12.11 5.27 -7.28
C ASP A 50 10.71 5.19 -6.64
N PRO A 51 10.39 4.22 -5.76
CA PRO A 51 9.12 4.23 -5.02
C PRO A 51 8.87 5.52 -4.23
N ILE A 52 9.90 6.08 -3.59
CA ILE A 52 9.77 7.33 -2.82
C ILE A 52 9.47 8.49 -3.77
N VAL A 53 10.22 8.64 -4.87
CA VAL A 53 10.00 9.69 -5.87
C VAL A 53 8.60 9.57 -6.48
N ASN A 54 8.19 8.36 -6.85
CA ASN A 54 6.86 8.09 -7.41
C ASN A 54 5.73 8.44 -6.43
N SER A 55 5.98 8.36 -5.12
CA SER A 55 4.99 8.75 -4.11
C SER A 55 4.62 10.25 -4.15
N PHE A 56 5.43 11.10 -4.79
CA PHE A 56 5.16 12.54 -4.96
C PHE A 56 4.29 12.86 -6.18
N ILE A 57 3.98 11.87 -7.02
CA ILE A 57 3.04 12.03 -8.14
C ILE A 57 1.65 12.31 -7.57
N MET A 58 1.00 13.35 -8.09
CA MET A 58 -0.39 13.69 -7.77
C MET A 58 -1.32 12.92 -8.70
N VAL A 59 -2.40 12.40 -8.13
CA VAL A 59 -3.47 11.78 -8.90
C VAL A 59 -4.76 12.52 -8.62
N GLU A 60 -5.57 12.66 -9.67
CA GLU A 60 -6.91 13.19 -9.54
C GLU A 60 -7.77 12.24 -8.71
N LYS A 61 -8.48 12.77 -7.71
CA LYS A 61 -9.38 12.01 -6.86
C LYS A 61 -10.75 12.65 -6.82
N ILE A 62 -11.77 11.80 -6.77
CA ILE A 62 -13.15 12.19 -6.56
C ILE A 62 -13.50 11.86 -5.10
N GLY A 63 -13.87 12.88 -4.32
CA GLY A 63 -14.30 12.69 -2.93
C GLY A 63 -15.25 13.80 -2.49
N ASN A 64 -16.26 13.45 -1.70
CA ASN A 64 -17.29 14.39 -1.20
C ASN A 64 -17.92 15.26 -2.31
N GLY A 65 -18.11 14.70 -3.51
CA GLY A 65 -18.67 15.40 -4.67
C GLY A 65 -17.73 16.43 -5.31
N LYS A 66 -16.43 16.44 -4.96
CA LYS A 66 -15.43 17.33 -5.55
C LYS A 66 -14.28 16.53 -6.16
N ILE A 67 -13.69 17.10 -7.21
CA ILE A 67 -12.44 16.63 -7.81
C ILE A 67 -11.29 17.42 -7.17
N TYR A 68 -10.25 16.72 -6.73
CA TYR A 68 -9.04 17.33 -6.20
C TYR A 68 -7.81 16.45 -6.47
N ASP A 69 -6.66 17.08 -6.63
CA ASP A 69 -5.39 16.38 -6.78
C ASP A 69 -4.79 16.03 -5.42
N ALA A 70 -4.39 14.78 -5.25
CA ALA A 70 -3.69 14.34 -4.06
C ALA A 70 -2.72 13.20 -4.35
N ARG A 71 -1.68 13.07 -3.53
CA ARG A 71 -0.79 11.91 -3.54
C ARG A 71 -1.58 10.62 -3.25
N LEU A 72 -1.11 9.49 -3.77
CA LEU A 72 -1.60 8.19 -3.34
C LEU A 72 -1.35 8.03 -1.84
N SER A 73 -2.41 7.67 -1.11
CA SER A 73 -2.33 7.44 0.34
C SER A 73 -2.25 5.94 0.62
N ASN A 74 -1.69 5.58 1.78
CA ASN A 74 -1.68 4.20 2.26
C ASN A 74 -3.05 3.75 2.79
N GLY A 75 -3.98 4.68 2.98
CA GLY A 75 -5.30 4.44 3.59
C GLY A 75 -6.10 3.26 3.01
N PRO A 76 -6.18 3.09 1.67
CA PRO A 76 -6.85 1.94 1.09
C PRO A 76 -6.24 0.59 1.51
N ILE A 77 -4.91 0.47 1.48
CA ILE A 77 -4.20 -0.75 1.88
C ILE A 77 -4.31 -0.96 3.39
N GLU A 78 -4.19 0.09 4.20
CA GLU A 78 -4.39 0.04 5.65
C GLU A 78 -5.80 -0.43 6.01
N SER A 79 -6.81 0.03 5.28
CA SER A 79 -8.20 -0.40 5.46
C SER A 79 -8.38 -1.90 5.20
N ILE A 80 -7.76 -2.42 4.13
CA ILE A 80 -7.78 -3.86 3.81
C ILE A 80 -7.05 -4.66 4.90
N ASN A 81 -5.85 -4.26 5.28
CA ASN A 81 -5.07 -4.92 6.32
C ASN A 81 -5.80 -4.94 7.66
N ARG A 82 -6.54 -3.88 7.98
CA ARG A 82 -7.39 -3.81 9.16
C ARG A 82 -8.50 -4.84 9.12
N LYS A 83 -9.22 -5.00 8.01
CA LYS A 83 -10.27 -6.03 7.85
C LYS A 83 -9.74 -7.44 8.11
N VAL A 84 -8.60 -7.79 7.52
CA VAL A 84 -7.95 -9.10 7.71
C VAL A 84 -7.57 -9.30 9.18
N LYS A 85 -6.96 -8.28 9.80
CA LYS A 85 -6.52 -8.32 11.20
C LYS A 85 -7.71 -8.47 12.15
N ASP A 86 -8.79 -7.74 11.92
CA ASP A 86 -10.00 -7.79 12.74
C ASP A 86 -10.68 -9.16 12.63
N LEU A 87 -10.76 -9.73 11.42
CA LEU A 87 -11.28 -11.09 11.22
C LEU A 87 -10.46 -12.14 11.97
N LYS A 88 -9.12 -12.07 11.87
CA LYS A 88 -8.22 -12.95 12.62
C LYS A 88 -8.44 -12.84 14.13
N ARG A 89 -8.61 -11.61 14.63
CA ARG A 89 -8.84 -11.32 16.05
C ARG A 89 -10.19 -11.88 16.52
N LEU A 90 -11.27 -11.67 15.76
CA LEU A 90 -12.61 -12.20 16.08
C LEU A 90 -12.64 -13.73 16.08
N GLY A 91 -11.87 -14.37 15.20
CA GLY A 91 -11.71 -15.83 15.15
C GLY A 91 -10.84 -16.42 16.26
N ARG A 92 -10.20 -15.60 17.12
CA ARG A 92 -9.17 -16.01 18.09
C ARG A 92 -8.00 -16.78 17.46
N GLY A 93 -7.62 -16.35 16.25
CA GLY A 93 -6.60 -17.02 15.45
C GLY A 93 -7.16 -18.12 14.55
N PHE A 94 -6.34 -18.54 13.59
CA PHE A 94 -6.69 -19.58 12.61
C PHE A 94 -5.49 -20.52 12.46
N ARG A 95 -5.75 -21.83 12.41
CA ARG A 95 -4.71 -22.86 12.20
C ARG A 95 -4.61 -23.30 10.75
N ASN A 96 -5.68 -23.12 9.97
CA ASN A 96 -5.77 -23.48 8.57
C ASN A 96 -5.92 -22.21 7.72
N PHE A 97 -4.96 -21.97 6.83
CA PHE A 97 -4.93 -20.78 5.98
C PHE A 97 -6.07 -20.78 4.95
N GLU A 98 -6.37 -21.90 4.30
CA GLU A 98 -7.44 -22.01 3.32
C GLU A 98 -8.81 -21.70 3.93
N HIS A 99 -9.05 -22.20 5.14
CA HIS A 99 -10.27 -21.89 5.87
C HIS A 99 -10.37 -20.38 6.19
N PHE A 100 -9.27 -19.76 6.62
CA PHE A 100 -9.21 -18.32 6.88
C PHE A 100 -9.46 -17.49 5.60
N ARG A 101 -8.79 -17.87 4.50
CA ARG A 101 -8.93 -17.23 3.19
C ARG A 101 -10.37 -17.28 2.70
N ASN A 102 -11.01 -18.44 2.74
CA ASN A 102 -12.40 -18.60 2.31
C ASN A 102 -13.36 -17.75 3.16
N ARG A 103 -13.16 -17.71 4.48
CA ARG A 103 -13.92 -16.85 5.38
C ARG A 103 -13.74 -15.37 5.08
N PHE A 104 -12.52 -14.94 4.81
CA PHE A 104 -12.22 -13.55 4.45
C PHE A 104 -12.90 -13.17 3.13
N LEU A 105 -12.71 -13.98 2.08
CA LEU A 105 -13.34 -13.75 0.78
C LEU A 105 -14.87 -13.67 0.91
N PHE A 106 -15.47 -14.59 1.66
CA PHE A 106 -16.92 -14.58 1.92
C PHE A 106 -17.37 -13.30 2.64
N ALA A 107 -16.68 -12.90 3.71
CA ALA A 107 -17.02 -11.71 4.48
C ALA A 107 -16.85 -10.39 3.71
N THR A 108 -16.02 -10.38 2.67
CA THR A 108 -15.78 -9.20 1.81
C THR A 108 -16.70 -9.10 0.60
N ARG A 109 -17.57 -10.09 0.34
CA ARG A 109 -18.54 -10.02 -0.76
C ARG A 109 -19.63 -8.99 -0.47
N GLN A 110 -19.98 -8.19 -1.47
CA GLN A 110 -21.27 -7.50 -1.45
C GLN A 110 -22.34 -8.56 -1.77
N THR A 111 -23.43 -8.60 -0.98
CA THR A 111 -24.51 -9.61 -1.05
C THR A 111 -24.05 -11.08 -0.93
N PRO A 112 -23.59 -11.54 0.25
CA PRO A 112 -23.30 -12.95 0.46
C PRO A 112 -24.60 -13.77 0.44
N VAL A 113 -24.69 -14.79 -0.41
CA VAL A 113 -25.81 -15.74 -0.41
C VAL A 113 -25.82 -16.49 0.92
N LEU A 114 -26.81 -16.22 1.78
CA LEU A 114 -26.89 -16.74 3.15
C LEU A 114 -27.33 -18.21 3.22
N ASN A 115 -28.00 -18.73 2.18
CA ASN A 115 -28.70 -20.01 2.24
C ASN A 115 -28.03 -21.14 1.45
N GLY A 116 -26.85 -20.95 0.85
CA GLY A 116 -26.17 -21.99 0.08
C GLY A 116 -26.90 -22.44 -1.21
N ILE A 117 -28.06 -21.86 -1.51
CA ILE A 117 -28.78 -22.05 -2.77
C ILE A 117 -28.24 -21.02 -3.74
N THR A 118 -27.41 -21.46 -4.66
CA THR A 118 -26.77 -20.56 -5.60
C THR A 118 -27.44 -20.63 -6.96
N ASP A 119 -27.80 -19.49 -7.55
CA ASP A 119 -27.81 -19.33 -9.02
C ASP A 119 -26.36 -19.20 -9.53
N TYR A 120 -25.46 -20.07 -9.04
CA TYR A 120 -24.05 -20.04 -9.38
C TYR A 120 -23.93 -20.34 -10.87
N ASN A 121 -23.53 -19.34 -11.65
CA ASN A 121 -22.95 -19.60 -12.95
C ASN A 121 -21.52 -20.09 -12.68
N PRO A 122 -21.21 -21.40 -12.86
CA PRO A 122 -19.88 -21.91 -12.57
C PRO A 122 -18.86 -21.18 -13.44
N VAL A 123 -17.75 -20.77 -12.81
CA VAL A 123 -16.57 -20.31 -13.55
C VAL A 123 -16.07 -21.51 -14.35
N THR A 124 -16.31 -21.51 -15.66
CA THR A 124 -15.75 -22.49 -16.58
C THR A 124 -14.28 -22.18 -16.75
N TYR A 125 -13.42 -23.03 -16.20
CA TYR A 125 -12.03 -23.07 -16.60
C TYR A 125 -12.01 -23.69 -18.00
N TYR A 126 -11.61 -22.92 -19.00
CA TYR A 126 -11.22 -23.52 -20.26
C TYR A 126 -10.01 -24.40 -19.94
N GLU A 127 -10.21 -25.72 -19.97
CA GLU A 127 -9.08 -26.63 -20.09
C GLU A 127 -8.31 -26.15 -21.32
N LYS A 128 -7.00 -25.94 -21.16
CA LYS A 128 -6.14 -25.78 -22.33
C LYS A 128 -6.28 -27.09 -23.09
N ASP A 129 -6.96 -27.04 -24.23
CA ASP A 129 -6.83 -28.10 -25.21
C ASP A 129 -5.34 -28.18 -25.56
N ASP A 130 -4.68 -29.20 -25.02
CA ASP A 130 -3.37 -29.64 -25.47
C ASP A 130 -3.57 -30.19 -26.88
N PHE A 131 -3.36 -29.38 -27.93
CA PHE A 131 -2.83 -29.79 -29.24
C PHE A 131 -2.23 -28.58 -29.98
#